data_AF-A0A7H1AN33-F1
#
_entry.id   AF-A0A7H1AN33-F1
#
_cell.length_a   1.000
_cell.length_b   1.000
_cell.length_c   1.000
_cell.angle_alpha   90.00
_cell.angle_beta   90.00
_cell.angle_gamma   90.00
#
_symmetry.space_group_name_H-M   'P 1'
#
loop_
_entity.id
_entity.type
_entity.pdbx_description
1 polymer ?
#
loop_
_entity_poly.entity_id
_entity_poly.type
_entity_poly.pdbx_seq_one_letter_code
_entity_poly.pdbx_strand_id
1 'polypeptide(L)'
;MKILVVNNMVPGMRGGAEELADQLVVHLRRAGHESELLRIPFTWDPAERLIEEMLMCRSMQVHNVDRVIAMKFPAYMLPFDDKVLWLAHQYRQAYDLWDAGQSNIPDTVEGRQIRSAIIEADNAAFETVKDIYVVGRTVQERLLHYNRLQSKILRAPLNDEELYTGAPHGDYIFAGGRINSSKRQHRLVEAMALLDGNERLLIAGPADSPADEERLRALVERHGLSDRVMLDVGFLPRKKIADYANNALACAYLPFAEDSYGYVTMEACQARKAVITVTDSGDLTELIHDGVQGRVVEDETSEIASAISGMFANRARTIEMGQAAHDHWTGMNINWTATVEALTR
;
A
#
# COMPACT_ATOMS: atom_id res chain seq x y z
N MET A 1 -8.45 -28.52 0.37
CA MET A 1 -6.98 -28.49 0.19
C MET A 1 -6.35 -27.86 1.41
N LYS A 2 -5.14 -28.30 1.76
CA LYS A 2 -4.24 -27.67 2.72
C LYS A 2 -3.38 -26.64 2.01
N ILE A 3 -3.56 -25.37 2.32
CA ILE A 3 -2.94 -24.24 1.62
C ILE A 3 -2.07 -23.46 2.59
N LEU A 4 -0.77 -23.38 2.29
CA LEU A 4 0.14 -22.50 3.02
C LEU A 4 0.25 -21.15 2.32
N VAL A 5 -0.15 -20.09 3.01
CA VAL A 5 0.17 -18.73 2.58
C VAL A 5 1.54 -18.38 3.17
N VAL A 6 2.45 -17.90 2.33
CA VAL A 6 3.82 -17.55 2.75
C VAL A 6 4.07 -16.07 2.50
N ASN A 7 4.47 -15.40 3.57
CA ASN A 7 4.80 -14.00 3.55
C ASN A 7 6.06 -13.73 4.36
N ASN A 8 6.75 -12.62 4.09
CA ASN A 8 7.80 -12.17 5.01
C ASN A 8 7.19 -11.39 6.18
N MET A 9 7.96 -11.20 7.25
CA MET A 9 7.64 -10.27 8.32
C MET A 9 8.90 -9.63 8.86
N VAL A 10 8.82 -8.36 9.23
CA VAL A 10 9.84 -7.77 10.11
C VAL A 10 9.26 -7.72 11.53
N PRO A 11 9.91 -8.33 12.53
CA PRO A 11 9.41 -8.33 13.90
C PRO A 11 9.07 -6.92 14.39
N GLY A 12 7.88 -6.76 14.98
CA GLY A 12 7.40 -5.47 15.49
C GLY A 12 6.82 -4.53 14.43
N MET A 13 6.97 -4.81 13.13
CA MET A 13 6.37 -4.03 12.05
C MET A 13 5.19 -4.77 11.41
N ARG A 14 4.10 -4.04 11.17
CA ARG A 14 2.96 -4.50 10.37
C ARG A 14 2.49 -3.40 9.43
N GLY A 15 2.18 -3.78 8.20
CA GLY A 15 1.59 -2.90 7.20
C GLY A 15 0.49 -3.61 6.40
N GLY A 16 0.11 -3.00 5.29
CA GLY A 16 -1.01 -3.47 4.47
C GLY A 16 -0.80 -4.85 3.86
N ALA A 17 0.44 -5.24 3.54
CA ALA A 17 0.72 -6.54 2.94
C ALA A 17 0.71 -7.67 3.99
N GLU A 18 1.10 -7.41 5.23
CA GLU A 18 0.96 -8.37 6.34
C GLU A 18 -0.51 -8.59 6.67
N GLU A 19 -1.31 -7.52 6.72
CA GLU A 19 -2.75 -7.62 6.92
C GLU A 19 -3.44 -8.36 5.76
N LEU A 20 -3.03 -8.08 4.52
CA LEU A 20 -3.58 -8.77 3.34
C LEU A 20 -3.36 -10.29 3.41
N ALA A 21 -2.17 -10.73 3.85
CA ALA A 21 -1.87 -12.14 4.02
C ALA A 21 -2.71 -12.79 5.14
N ASP A 22 -2.95 -12.07 6.23
CA ASP A 22 -3.83 -12.51 7.32
C ASP A 22 -5.26 -12.73 6.81
N GLN A 23 -5.78 -11.77 6.06
CA GLN A 23 -7.14 -11.80 5.53
C GLN A 23 -7.31 -12.86 4.45
N LEU A 24 -6.28 -13.10 3.62
CA LEU A 24 -6.29 -14.22 2.68
C LEU A 24 -6.52 -15.55 3.39
N VAL A 25 -5.84 -15.81 4.50
CA VAL A 25 -6.01 -17.05 5.26
C VAL A 25 -7.42 -17.16 5.87
N VAL A 26 -7.96 -16.05 6.38
CA VAL A 26 -9.36 -16.00 6.86
C VAL A 26 -10.33 -16.38 5.74
N HIS A 27 -10.16 -15.81 4.54
CA HIS A 27 -11.05 -16.03 3.41
C HIS A 27 -10.88 -17.40 2.75
N LEU A 28 -9.66 -17.95 2.69
CA LEU A 28 -9.42 -19.33 2.28
C LEU A 28 -10.13 -20.33 3.21
N ARG A 29 -10.07 -20.11 4.52
CA ARG A 29 -10.78 -20.94 5.51
C ARG A 29 -12.30 -20.83 5.36
N ARG A 30 -12.83 -19.63 5.15
CA ARG A 30 -14.26 -19.41 4.87
C ARG A 30 -14.73 -20.14 3.61
N ALA A 31 -13.86 -20.30 2.61
CA ALA A 31 -14.13 -21.07 1.39
C ALA A 31 -13.95 -22.60 1.56
N GLY A 32 -13.65 -23.08 2.78
CA GLY A 32 -13.55 -24.51 3.08
C GLY A 32 -12.15 -25.12 2.93
N HIS A 33 -11.11 -24.31 2.77
CA HIS A 33 -9.73 -24.79 2.76
C HIS A 33 -9.15 -24.86 4.18
N GLU A 34 -8.28 -25.83 4.43
CA GLU A 34 -7.38 -25.80 5.58
C GLU A 34 -6.23 -24.86 5.22
N SER A 35 -6.05 -23.75 5.93
CA SER A 35 -5.01 -22.78 5.56
C SER A 35 -4.28 -22.21 6.77
N GLU A 36 -2.99 -21.95 6.63
CA GLU A 36 -2.11 -21.35 7.64
C GLU A 36 -1.23 -20.27 7.01
N LEU A 37 -0.81 -19.31 7.82
CA LEU A 37 0.13 -18.26 7.42
C LEU A 37 1.53 -18.56 7.98
N LEU A 38 2.47 -18.91 7.11
CA LEU A 38 3.89 -18.93 7.46
C LEU A 38 4.48 -17.55 7.24
N ARG A 39 4.92 -16.93 8.34
CA ARG A 39 5.64 -15.66 8.31
C ARG A 39 7.13 -15.91 8.51
N ILE A 40 7.92 -15.58 7.49
CA ILE A 40 9.36 -15.75 7.53
C ILE A 40 9.99 -14.43 8.01
N PRO A 41 10.72 -14.41 9.14
CA PRO A 41 11.45 -13.23 9.56
C PRO A 41 12.38 -12.72 8.47
N PHE A 42 12.43 -11.40 8.30
CA PHE A 42 13.23 -10.74 7.27
C PHE A 42 13.78 -9.42 7.82
N THR A 43 14.97 -9.05 7.38
CA THR A 43 15.50 -7.68 7.47
C THR A 43 16.14 -7.31 6.14
N TRP A 44 16.03 -6.04 5.76
CA TRP A 44 16.70 -5.49 4.58
C TRP A 44 17.93 -4.65 4.93
N ASP A 45 18.17 -4.45 6.23
CA ASP A 45 19.27 -3.62 6.73
C ASP A 45 20.17 -4.46 7.67
N PRO A 46 21.50 -4.47 7.44
CA PRO A 46 22.19 -3.88 6.29
C PRO A 46 21.99 -4.71 5.00
N ALA A 47 22.18 -4.09 3.83
CA ALA A 47 21.84 -4.69 2.52
C ALA A 47 22.63 -5.97 2.21
N GLU A 48 23.83 -6.13 2.76
CA GLU A 48 24.69 -7.30 2.62
C GLU A 48 24.01 -8.57 3.11
N ARG A 49 23.08 -8.45 4.07
CA ARG A 49 22.33 -9.58 4.62
C ARG A 49 21.29 -10.17 3.67
N LEU A 50 20.93 -9.46 2.61
CA LEU A 50 19.85 -9.87 1.70
C LEU A 50 20.14 -11.25 1.09
N ILE A 51 21.41 -11.59 0.88
CA ILE A 51 21.82 -12.90 0.33
C ILE A 51 21.45 -14.02 1.32
N GLU A 52 21.78 -13.88 2.61
CA GLU A 52 21.45 -14.85 3.64
C GLU A 52 19.93 -14.99 3.82
N GLU A 53 19.18 -13.88 3.77
CA GLU A 53 17.72 -13.88 3.87
C GLU A 53 17.06 -14.65 2.71
N MET A 54 17.60 -14.52 1.48
CA MET A 54 17.17 -15.32 0.32
C MET A 54 17.51 -16.80 0.48
N LEU A 55 18.74 -17.11 0.91
CA LEU A 55 19.20 -18.50 1.10
C LEU A 55 18.38 -19.23 2.16
N MET A 56 18.01 -18.55 3.24
CA MET A 56 17.11 -19.09 4.26
C MET A 56 15.78 -19.55 3.64
N CYS A 57 15.12 -18.70 2.84
CA CYS A 57 13.85 -19.05 2.21
C CYS A 57 14.00 -20.20 1.19
N ARG A 58 15.06 -20.18 0.38
CA ARG A 58 15.35 -21.22 -0.62
C ARG A 58 15.67 -22.58 -0.02
N SER A 59 16.16 -22.62 1.22
CA SER A 59 16.54 -23.85 1.92
C SER A 59 15.38 -24.47 2.71
N MET A 60 14.23 -23.79 2.82
CA MET A 60 13.08 -24.32 3.54
C MET A 60 12.46 -25.52 2.84
N GLN A 61 12.02 -26.49 3.65
CA GLN A 61 11.23 -27.63 3.18
C GLN A 61 9.89 -27.61 3.89
N VAL A 62 8.82 -27.60 3.09
CA VAL A 62 7.44 -27.63 3.57
C VAL A 62 6.82 -28.96 3.16
N HIS A 63 6.12 -29.59 4.08
CA HIS A 63 5.42 -30.85 3.88
C HIS A 63 3.99 -30.75 4.38
N ASN A 64 3.14 -31.73 4.04
CA ASN A 64 1.74 -31.81 4.49
C ASN A 64 0.88 -30.59 4.08
N VAL A 65 1.19 -30.00 2.92
CA VAL A 65 0.38 -28.98 2.27
C VAL A 65 0.21 -29.38 0.81
N ASP A 66 -0.95 -29.05 0.23
CA ASP A 66 -1.26 -29.34 -1.16
C ASP A 66 -0.78 -28.21 -2.08
N ARG A 67 -0.81 -26.96 -1.59
CA ARG A 67 -0.46 -25.76 -2.35
C ARG A 67 0.24 -24.70 -1.49
N VAL A 68 1.12 -23.94 -2.12
CA VAL A 68 1.72 -22.72 -1.58
C VAL A 68 1.22 -21.48 -2.34
N ILE A 69 0.74 -20.47 -1.62
CA ILE A 69 0.49 -19.12 -2.16
C ILE A 69 1.54 -18.18 -1.57
N ALA A 70 2.43 -17.63 -2.40
CA ALA A 70 3.52 -16.78 -1.92
C ALA A 70 3.38 -15.32 -2.36
N MET A 71 3.67 -14.38 -1.45
CA MET A 71 3.27 -12.98 -1.63
C MET A 71 4.41 -11.95 -1.72
N LYS A 72 5.48 -12.08 -0.94
CA LYS A 72 6.54 -11.06 -0.84
C LYS A 72 7.94 -11.66 -0.91
N PHE A 73 8.88 -10.83 -1.34
CA PHE A 73 10.31 -11.12 -1.23
C PHE A 73 10.74 -11.24 0.24
N PRO A 74 11.64 -12.17 0.62
CA PRO A 74 12.14 -13.29 -0.16
C PRO A 74 11.29 -14.57 0.00
N ALA A 75 10.14 -14.49 0.69
CA ALA A 75 9.30 -15.64 1.02
C ALA A 75 8.82 -16.44 -0.21
N TYR A 76 8.60 -15.81 -1.36
CA TYR A 76 8.25 -16.51 -2.60
C TYR A 76 9.36 -17.41 -3.17
N MET A 77 10.59 -17.29 -2.66
CA MET A 77 11.70 -18.17 -3.04
C MET A 77 11.62 -19.56 -2.40
N LEU A 78 10.66 -19.78 -1.49
CA LEU A 78 10.40 -21.10 -0.92
C LEU A 78 10.12 -22.13 -2.04
N PRO A 79 10.88 -23.24 -2.11
CA PRO A 79 10.71 -24.23 -3.16
C PRO A 79 9.47 -25.09 -2.91
N PHE A 80 8.57 -25.15 -3.90
CA PHE A 80 7.36 -25.97 -3.84
C PHE A 80 6.77 -26.16 -5.25
N ASP A 81 6.27 -27.36 -5.55
CA ASP A 81 5.80 -27.74 -6.90
C ASP A 81 4.47 -27.05 -7.27
N ASP A 82 3.43 -27.16 -6.44
CA ASP A 82 2.16 -26.43 -6.66
C ASP A 82 2.20 -25.06 -5.97
N LYS A 83 2.98 -24.14 -6.54
CA LYS A 83 3.16 -22.77 -6.03
C LYS A 83 2.50 -21.73 -6.95
N VAL A 84 1.67 -20.88 -6.37
CA VAL A 84 1.06 -19.71 -7.01
C VAL A 84 1.64 -18.44 -6.39
N LEU A 85 1.94 -17.43 -7.21
CA LEU A 85 2.32 -16.11 -6.72
C LEU A 85 1.12 -15.19 -6.68
N TRP A 86 0.92 -14.53 -5.54
CA TRP A 86 0.11 -13.31 -5.45
C TRP A 86 0.99 -12.17 -4.98
N LEU A 87 1.79 -11.69 -5.93
CA LEU A 87 2.93 -10.83 -5.68
C LEU A 87 2.48 -9.43 -5.26
N ALA A 88 2.76 -9.06 -4.01
CA ALA A 88 2.54 -7.70 -3.52
C ALA A 88 3.54 -6.73 -4.17
N HIS A 89 4.82 -7.10 -4.21
CA HIS A 89 5.87 -6.41 -4.96
C HIS A 89 7.17 -7.26 -4.93
N GLN A 90 8.06 -7.07 -5.90
CA GLN A 90 9.46 -7.50 -5.78
C GLN A 90 10.19 -6.69 -4.69
N TYR A 91 11.45 -7.01 -4.43
CA TYR A 91 12.32 -6.14 -3.64
C TYR A 91 12.72 -4.91 -4.45
N ARG A 92 11.88 -3.87 -4.42
CA ARG A 92 11.96 -2.68 -5.28
C ARG A 92 13.31 -1.99 -5.32
N GLN A 93 14.09 -2.08 -4.25
CA GLN A 93 15.44 -1.53 -4.12
C GLN A 93 16.45 -2.21 -5.04
N ALA A 94 16.13 -3.38 -5.59
CA ALA A 94 16.90 -4.00 -6.68
C ALA A 94 16.41 -3.58 -8.08
N TYR A 95 15.31 -2.83 -8.20
CA TYR A 95 14.62 -2.55 -9.46
C TYR A 95 14.36 -1.04 -9.65
N ASP A 96 13.10 -0.61 -9.59
CA ASP A 96 12.66 0.75 -9.86
C ASP A 96 13.25 1.77 -8.88
N LEU A 97 13.39 1.41 -7.60
CA LEU A 97 14.00 2.31 -6.62
C LEU A 97 15.53 2.37 -6.76
N TRP A 98 16.18 1.35 -7.35
CA TRP A 98 17.59 1.45 -7.72
C TRP A 98 17.77 2.49 -8.82
N ASP A 99 16.98 2.38 -9.90
CA ASP A 99 17.09 3.27 -11.04
C ASP A 99 16.70 4.72 -10.67
N ALA A 100 15.80 4.90 -9.70
CA ALA A 100 15.42 6.21 -9.15
C ALA A 100 16.43 6.79 -8.14
N GLY A 101 17.52 6.08 -7.81
CA GLY A 101 18.50 6.53 -6.81
C GLY A 101 17.99 6.55 -5.37
N GLN A 102 16.94 5.77 -5.07
CA GLN A 102 16.29 5.66 -3.75
C GLN A 102 16.48 4.27 -3.13
N SER A 103 17.45 3.49 -3.62
CA SER A 103 17.77 2.16 -3.11
C SER A 103 18.58 2.23 -1.81
N ASN A 104 18.36 1.25 -0.93
CA ASN A 104 19.23 1.02 0.24
C ASN A 104 20.46 0.16 -0.10
N ILE A 105 20.45 -0.52 -1.25
CA ILE A 105 21.63 -1.21 -1.79
C ILE A 105 22.54 -0.12 -2.40
N PRO A 106 23.81 -0.01 -1.98
CA PRO A 106 24.72 1.02 -2.47
C PRO A 106 25.22 0.72 -3.89
N ASP A 107 25.50 1.75 -4.69
CA ASP A 107 26.04 1.58 -6.06
C ASP A 107 27.57 1.31 -6.07
N THR A 108 28.00 0.34 -5.27
CA THR A 108 29.38 -0.19 -5.24
C THR A 108 29.49 -1.48 -6.05
N VAL A 109 30.69 -2.05 -6.16
CA VAL A 109 30.88 -3.36 -6.82
C VAL A 109 30.08 -4.44 -6.08
N GLU A 110 30.15 -4.44 -4.76
CA GLU A 110 29.46 -5.39 -3.88
C GLU A 110 27.94 -5.20 -3.95
N GLY A 111 27.45 -3.95 -3.91
CA GLY A 111 26.02 -3.69 -4.02
C GLY A 111 25.43 -4.09 -5.37
N ARG A 112 26.17 -3.90 -6.48
CA ARG A 112 25.78 -4.42 -7.79
C ARG A 112 25.74 -5.95 -7.83
N GLN A 113 26.63 -6.64 -7.12
CA GLN A 113 26.58 -8.10 -6.98
C GLN A 113 25.34 -8.55 -6.19
N ILE A 114 25.01 -7.87 -5.08
CA ILE A 114 23.78 -8.14 -4.31
C ILE A 114 22.55 -7.96 -5.20
N ARG A 115 22.48 -6.85 -5.94
CA ARG A 115 21.39 -6.59 -6.89
C ARG A 115 21.26 -7.69 -7.94
N SER A 116 22.37 -8.09 -8.58
CA SER A 116 22.37 -9.20 -9.53
C SER A 116 21.88 -10.51 -8.92
N ALA A 117 22.34 -10.85 -7.70
CA ALA A 117 21.91 -12.05 -7.00
C ALA A 117 20.40 -12.05 -6.70
N ILE A 118 19.83 -10.89 -6.34
CA ILE A 118 18.38 -10.75 -6.13
C ILE A 118 17.63 -11.01 -7.43
N ILE A 119 18.03 -10.38 -8.53
CA ILE A 119 17.36 -10.53 -9.83
C ILE A 119 17.44 -11.98 -10.33
N GLU A 120 18.61 -12.61 -10.21
CA GLU A 120 18.80 -14.01 -10.60
C GLU A 120 17.96 -14.97 -9.74
N ALA A 121 17.90 -14.74 -8.42
CA ALA A 121 17.09 -15.54 -7.51
C ALA A 121 15.59 -15.36 -7.74
N ASP A 122 15.14 -14.14 -8.00
CA ASP A 122 13.74 -13.83 -8.36
C ASP A 122 13.35 -14.59 -9.64
N ASN A 123 14.15 -14.47 -10.70
CA ASN A 123 13.88 -15.15 -11.97
C ASN A 123 13.79 -16.67 -11.80
N ALA A 124 14.75 -17.27 -11.09
CA ALA A 124 14.72 -18.71 -10.81
C ALA A 124 13.49 -19.12 -9.97
N ALA A 125 13.08 -18.29 -9.00
CA ALA A 125 11.90 -18.57 -8.18
C ALA A 125 10.59 -18.46 -8.98
N PHE A 126 10.56 -17.62 -10.01
CA PHE A 126 9.39 -17.40 -10.87
C PHE A 126 9.26 -18.43 -12.01
N GLU A 127 10.34 -19.10 -12.42
CA GLU A 127 10.29 -20.15 -13.45
C GLU A 127 9.42 -21.35 -13.06
N THR A 128 9.36 -21.67 -11.78
CA THR A 128 8.71 -22.91 -11.28
C THR A 128 7.30 -22.68 -10.74
N VAL A 129 6.67 -21.53 -11.03
CA VAL A 129 5.34 -21.20 -10.49
C VAL A 129 4.25 -21.50 -11.49
N LYS A 130 3.10 -21.97 -10.97
CA LYS A 130 1.94 -22.35 -11.78
C LYS A 130 1.28 -21.14 -12.42
N ASP A 131 1.07 -20.09 -11.63
CA ASP A 131 0.47 -18.83 -12.06
C ASP A 131 1.10 -17.65 -11.31
N ILE A 132 1.20 -16.50 -11.98
CA ILE A 132 1.65 -15.24 -11.41
C ILE A 132 0.49 -14.25 -11.42
N TYR A 133 0.00 -13.94 -10.24
CA TYR A 133 -0.90 -12.83 -9.98
C TYR A 133 -0.14 -11.68 -9.33
N VAL A 134 -0.51 -10.44 -9.66
CA VAL A 134 0.08 -9.22 -9.09
C VAL A 134 -1.02 -8.32 -8.54
N VAL A 135 -0.75 -7.62 -7.43
CA VAL A 135 -1.75 -6.79 -6.75
C VAL A 135 -2.12 -5.50 -7.49
N GLY A 136 -1.32 -5.10 -8.48
CA GLY A 136 -1.47 -3.83 -9.19
C GLY A 136 -0.72 -3.78 -10.51
N ARG A 137 -0.98 -2.72 -11.29
CA ARG A 137 -0.37 -2.54 -12.62
C ARG A 137 1.10 -2.17 -12.51
N THR A 138 1.48 -1.31 -11.57
CA THR A 138 2.89 -0.93 -11.34
C THR A 138 3.75 -2.16 -11.11
N VAL A 139 3.25 -3.14 -10.35
CA VAL A 139 3.92 -4.44 -10.15
C VAL A 139 3.97 -5.26 -11.45
N GLN A 140 2.87 -5.30 -12.21
CA GLN A 140 2.80 -5.98 -13.51
C GLN A 140 3.84 -5.43 -14.49
N GLU A 141 3.89 -4.11 -14.63
CA GLU A 141 4.79 -3.39 -15.53
C GLU A 141 6.25 -3.56 -15.10
N ARG A 142 6.53 -3.48 -13.79
CA ARG A 142 7.86 -3.75 -13.24
C ARG A 142 8.30 -5.17 -13.55
N LEU A 143 7.43 -6.16 -13.31
CA LEU A 143 7.73 -7.57 -13.60
C LEU A 143 7.99 -7.80 -15.10
N LEU A 144 7.21 -7.18 -15.99
CA LEU A 144 7.43 -7.25 -17.43
C LEU A 144 8.71 -6.54 -17.87
N HIS A 145 9.02 -5.39 -17.27
CA HIS A 145 10.18 -4.58 -17.63
C HIS A 145 11.48 -5.28 -17.23
N TYR A 146 11.61 -5.69 -15.97
CA TYR A 146 12.86 -6.20 -15.41
C TYR A 146 13.02 -7.71 -15.53
N ASN A 147 11.93 -8.47 -15.32
CA ASN A 147 11.98 -9.94 -15.32
C ASN A 147 11.47 -10.56 -16.62
N ARG A 148 10.89 -9.75 -17.53
CA ARG A 148 10.28 -10.22 -18.81
C ARG A 148 9.15 -11.23 -18.63
N LEU A 149 8.49 -11.21 -17.48
CA LEU A 149 7.39 -12.12 -17.16
C LEU A 149 6.04 -11.44 -17.31
N GLN A 150 5.11 -12.17 -17.93
CA GLN A 150 3.70 -11.80 -17.96
C GLN A 150 3.04 -12.21 -16.65
N SER A 151 2.05 -11.44 -16.20
CA SER A 151 1.26 -11.74 -15.00
C SER A 151 -0.18 -11.27 -15.17
N LYS A 152 -1.06 -11.78 -14.30
CA LYS A 152 -2.47 -11.39 -14.25
C LYS A 152 -2.69 -10.43 -13.09
N ILE A 153 -3.36 -9.30 -13.33
CA ILE A 153 -3.73 -8.42 -12.22
C ILE A 153 -4.83 -9.10 -11.39
N LEU A 154 -4.59 -9.24 -10.09
CA LEU A 154 -5.55 -9.66 -9.09
C LEU A 154 -5.46 -8.67 -7.93
N ARG A 155 -6.27 -7.61 -7.99
CA ARG A 155 -6.21 -6.51 -7.01
C ARG A 155 -6.61 -7.00 -5.62
N ALA A 156 -5.95 -6.44 -4.61
CA ALA A 156 -6.28 -6.70 -3.21
C ALA A 156 -7.68 -6.16 -2.88
N PRO A 157 -8.59 -6.98 -2.34
CA PRO A 157 -9.87 -6.48 -1.83
C PRO A 157 -9.69 -5.64 -0.57
N LEU A 158 -10.67 -4.79 -0.27
CA LEU A 158 -10.78 -4.15 1.04
C LEU A 158 -11.23 -5.20 2.08
N ASN A 159 -10.64 -5.18 3.27
CA ASN A 159 -10.82 -6.24 4.26
C ASN A 159 -12.08 -6.07 5.12
N ASP A 160 -12.35 -4.83 5.51
CA ASP A 160 -13.32 -4.42 6.52
C ASP A 160 -14.27 -3.35 5.94
N GLU A 161 -14.81 -3.64 4.74
CA GLU A 161 -15.68 -2.75 3.98
C GLU A 161 -16.92 -2.28 4.77
N GLU A 162 -17.38 -3.09 5.71
CA GLU A 162 -18.54 -2.83 6.57
C GLU A 162 -18.32 -1.67 7.55
N LEU A 163 -17.07 -1.32 7.85
CA LEU A 163 -16.74 -0.18 8.70
C LEU A 163 -16.90 1.16 7.98
N TYR A 164 -16.90 1.17 6.65
CA TYR A 164 -16.87 2.37 5.81
C TYR A 164 -18.25 2.63 5.22
N THR A 165 -19.13 3.19 6.06
CA THR A 165 -20.57 3.34 5.78
C THR A 165 -20.92 4.62 5.00
N GLY A 166 -19.99 5.58 4.90
CA GLY A 166 -20.24 6.87 4.23
C GLY A 166 -21.06 7.85 5.07
N ALA A 167 -20.66 8.02 6.34
CA ALA A 167 -21.27 8.98 7.26
C ALA A 167 -21.28 10.43 6.70
N PRO A 168 -22.08 11.34 7.30
CA PRO A 168 -22.11 12.74 6.89
C PRO A 168 -20.71 13.36 6.78
N HIS A 169 -20.52 14.21 5.79
CA HIS A 169 -19.22 14.83 5.52
C HIS A 169 -18.90 15.88 6.58
N GLY A 170 -17.79 15.70 7.30
CA GLY A 170 -17.31 16.64 8.30
C GLY A 170 -16.52 17.81 7.70
N ASP A 171 -15.62 18.39 8.48
CA ASP A 171 -14.94 19.66 8.23
C ASP A 171 -13.41 19.54 8.20
N TYR A 172 -12.88 18.35 7.86
CA TYR A 172 -11.45 18.10 7.73
C TYR A 172 -11.11 17.17 6.57
N ILE A 173 -9.88 17.27 6.08
CA ILE A 173 -9.25 16.27 5.22
C ILE A 173 -8.58 15.22 6.09
N PHE A 174 -8.79 13.94 5.78
CA PHE A 174 -8.16 12.85 6.50
C PHE A 174 -7.00 12.24 5.71
N ALA A 175 -5.82 12.16 6.31
CA ALA A 175 -4.67 11.43 5.78
C ALA A 175 -4.27 10.30 6.74
N GLY A 176 -4.65 9.08 6.38
CA GLY A 176 -4.35 7.89 7.16
C GLY A 176 -3.03 7.21 6.77
N GLY A 177 -2.67 6.16 7.50
CA GLY A 177 -1.60 5.24 7.15
C GLY A 177 -0.27 5.51 7.86
N ARG A 178 0.77 4.79 7.47
CA ARG A 178 2.10 4.91 8.09
C ARG A 178 2.70 6.29 7.79
N ILE A 179 3.25 6.94 8.80
CA ILE A 179 3.91 8.24 8.66
C ILE A 179 5.39 7.98 8.34
N ASN A 180 5.79 8.33 7.13
CA ASN A 180 7.16 8.22 6.64
C ASN A 180 7.40 9.13 5.42
N SER A 181 8.61 9.12 4.86
CA SER A 181 8.96 9.87 3.65
C SER A 181 8.13 9.45 2.43
N SER A 182 7.92 8.15 2.23
CA SER A 182 7.23 7.60 1.04
C SER A 182 5.75 7.93 0.95
N LYS A 183 5.07 8.19 2.09
CA LYS A 183 3.64 8.53 2.14
C LYS A 183 3.37 10.04 2.13
N ARG A 184 4.44 10.83 2.20
CA ARG A 184 4.49 12.28 1.98
C ARG A 184 3.46 13.11 2.78
N GLN A 185 3.04 12.70 3.97
CA GLN A 185 2.09 13.49 4.78
C GLN A 185 2.61 14.90 5.14
N HIS A 186 3.93 15.08 5.19
CA HIS A 186 4.55 16.40 5.35
C HIS A 186 4.14 17.40 4.26
N ARG A 187 3.91 16.96 3.02
CA ARG A 187 3.45 17.82 1.91
C ARG A 187 2.08 18.42 2.19
N LEU A 188 1.20 17.68 2.85
CA LEU A 188 -0.12 18.17 3.26
C LEU A 188 0.04 19.27 4.32
N VAL A 189 0.97 19.12 5.27
CA VAL A 189 1.24 20.16 6.29
C VAL A 189 1.83 21.41 5.64
N GLU A 190 2.77 21.25 4.71
CA GLU A 190 3.34 22.37 3.93
C GLU A 190 2.25 23.09 3.11
N ALA A 191 1.33 22.35 2.49
CA ALA A 191 0.22 22.92 1.74
C ALA A 191 -0.76 23.69 2.64
N MET A 192 -1.05 23.17 3.84
CA MET A 192 -1.87 23.86 4.84
C MET A 192 -1.30 25.22 5.25
N ALA A 193 0.03 25.40 5.21
CA ALA A 193 0.69 26.68 5.51
C ALA A 193 0.44 27.77 4.46
N LEU A 194 -0.04 27.42 3.26
CA LEU A 194 -0.40 28.36 2.20
C LEU A 194 -1.88 28.79 2.27
N LEU A 195 -2.65 28.21 3.18
CA LEU A 195 -4.09 28.43 3.30
C LEU A 195 -4.39 29.34 4.48
N ASP A 196 -5.25 30.35 4.31
CA ASP A 196 -5.66 31.27 5.38
C ASP A 196 -7.08 30.99 5.91
N GLY A 197 -7.75 29.95 5.39
CA GLY A 197 -9.14 29.63 5.70
C GLY A 197 -9.33 28.70 6.92
N ASN A 198 -10.54 28.17 7.03
CA ASN A 198 -10.93 27.21 8.08
C ASN A 198 -10.65 25.75 7.69
N GLU A 199 -9.83 25.50 6.65
CA GLU A 199 -9.45 24.14 6.26
C GLU A 199 -8.76 23.46 7.44
N ARG A 200 -9.09 22.19 7.65
CA ARG A 200 -8.50 21.35 8.71
C ARG A 200 -7.96 20.07 8.13
N LEU A 201 -6.89 19.57 8.73
CA LEU A 201 -6.22 18.35 8.35
C LEU A 201 -6.09 17.44 9.57
N LEU A 202 -6.40 16.17 9.39
CA LEU A 202 -6.21 15.12 10.38
C LEU A 202 -5.23 14.11 9.80
N ILE A 203 -4.07 13.93 10.43
CA ILE A 203 -3.12 12.88 10.08
C ILE A 203 -3.14 11.83 11.19
N ALA A 204 -3.37 10.57 10.84
CA ALA A 204 -3.40 9.49 11.83
C ALA A 204 -2.76 8.19 11.34
N GLY A 205 -2.03 7.56 12.25
CA GLY A 205 -1.36 6.28 12.02
C GLY A 205 0.03 6.23 12.67
N PRO A 206 0.66 5.04 12.67
CA PRO A 206 1.96 4.87 13.30
C PRO A 206 3.06 5.52 12.45
N ALA A 207 4.04 6.12 13.09
CA ALA A 207 5.28 6.52 12.43
C ALA A 207 6.21 5.32 12.26
N ASP A 208 6.91 5.24 11.13
CA ASP A 208 7.93 4.20 10.92
C ASP A 208 9.13 4.40 11.87
N SER A 209 9.41 5.65 12.25
CA SER A 209 10.46 6.01 13.22
C SER A 209 10.05 7.21 14.10
N PRO A 210 10.66 7.38 15.30
CA PRO A 210 10.47 8.59 16.10
C PRO A 210 10.84 9.88 15.34
N ALA A 211 11.83 9.81 14.42
CA ALA A 211 12.25 10.95 13.61
C ALA A 211 11.18 11.37 12.60
N ASP A 212 10.41 10.43 12.05
CA ASP A 212 9.29 10.73 11.15
C ASP A 212 8.17 11.49 11.89
N GLU A 213 7.86 11.09 13.13
CA GLU A 213 6.90 11.80 13.98
C GLU A 213 7.41 13.20 14.36
N GLU A 214 8.65 13.32 14.83
CA GLU A 214 9.26 14.58 15.24
C GLU A 214 9.28 15.59 14.08
N ARG A 215 9.66 15.15 12.88
CA ARG A 215 9.66 15.98 11.68
C ARG A 215 8.27 16.53 11.38
N LEU A 216 7.23 15.71 11.49
CA LEU A 216 5.87 16.14 11.21
C LEU A 216 5.35 17.12 12.27
N ARG A 217 5.62 16.87 13.55
CA ARG A 217 5.29 17.80 14.65
C ARG A 217 5.99 19.14 14.49
N ALA A 218 7.28 19.12 14.16
CA ALA A 218 8.07 20.33 13.95
C ALA A 218 7.57 21.18 12.77
N LEU A 219 7.04 20.55 11.71
CA LEU A 219 6.41 21.29 10.61
C LEU A 219 5.12 21.99 11.04
N VAL A 220 4.25 21.29 11.79
CA VAL A 220 3.01 21.89 12.33
C VAL A 220 3.32 23.09 13.22
N GLU A 221 4.31 22.95 14.13
CA GLU A 221 4.71 24.04 15.03
C GLU A 221 5.35 25.21 14.27
N ARG A 222 6.29 24.93 13.36
CA ARG A 222 6.99 25.94 12.55
C ARG A 222 6.02 26.83 11.76
N HIS A 223 4.94 26.26 11.25
CA HIS A 223 3.93 26.98 10.47
C HIS A 223 2.76 27.51 11.31
N GLY A 224 2.76 27.32 12.64
CA GLY A 224 1.69 27.78 13.51
C GLY A 224 0.33 27.11 13.25
N LEU A 225 0.35 25.85 12.83
CA LEU A 225 -0.83 25.12 12.34
C LEU A 225 -1.56 24.30 13.40
N SER A 226 -1.18 24.41 14.68
CA SER A 226 -1.69 23.56 15.76
C SER A 226 -3.23 23.58 15.93
N ASP A 227 -3.89 24.67 15.55
CA ASP A 227 -5.36 24.79 15.62
C ASP A 227 -6.09 24.17 14.42
N ARG A 228 -5.35 23.82 13.35
CA ARG A 228 -5.90 23.34 12.07
C ARG A 228 -5.39 21.97 11.66
N VAL A 229 -4.25 21.53 12.18
CA VAL A 229 -3.65 20.23 11.88
C VAL A 229 -3.61 19.38 13.15
N MET A 230 -4.42 18.32 13.18
CA MET A 230 -4.42 17.34 14.25
C MET A 230 -3.55 16.13 13.89
N LEU A 231 -2.62 15.78 14.78
CA LEU A 231 -1.75 14.61 14.65
C LEU A 231 -2.13 13.55 15.69
N ASP A 232 -2.70 12.44 15.24
CA ASP A 232 -3.03 11.27 16.09
C ASP A 232 -2.09 10.10 15.75
N VAL A 233 -0.87 10.24 16.22
CA VAL A 233 0.25 9.34 15.90
C VAL A 233 0.21 8.09 16.79
N GLY A 234 0.23 6.93 16.15
CA GLY A 234 0.29 5.64 16.84
C GLY A 234 -0.49 4.53 16.15
N PHE A 235 -0.40 3.32 16.70
CA PHE A 235 -1.23 2.20 16.28
C PHE A 235 -2.66 2.38 16.80
N LEU A 236 -3.57 2.76 15.90
CA LEU A 236 -4.97 3.02 16.24
C LEU A 236 -5.86 1.80 15.92
N PRO A 237 -6.92 1.55 16.71
CA PRO A 237 -7.91 0.54 16.37
C PRO A 237 -8.55 0.82 15.00
N ARG A 238 -8.82 -0.23 14.22
CA ARG A 238 -9.43 -0.10 12.88
C ARG A 238 -10.72 0.73 12.87
N LYS A 239 -11.59 0.53 13.86
CA LYS A 239 -12.80 1.34 14.02
C LYS A 239 -12.50 2.84 14.11
N LYS A 240 -11.44 3.25 14.81
CA LYS A 240 -11.07 4.66 14.95
C LYS A 240 -10.60 5.27 13.62
N ILE A 241 -9.84 4.50 12.84
CA ILE A 241 -9.44 4.90 11.47
C ILE A 241 -10.67 5.03 10.56
N ALA A 242 -11.59 4.05 10.61
CA ALA A 242 -12.83 4.11 9.87
C ALA A 242 -13.71 5.29 10.30
N ASP A 243 -13.79 5.60 11.59
CA ASP A 243 -14.51 6.78 12.10
C ASP A 243 -13.89 8.07 11.52
N TYR A 244 -12.56 8.18 11.43
CA TYR A 244 -11.91 9.32 10.79
C TYR A 244 -12.22 9.42 9.29
N ALA A 245 -12.12 8.31 8.55
CA ALA A 245 -12.45 8.32 7.12
C ALA A 245 -13.92 8.65 6.86
N ASN A 246 -14.85 8.03 7.58
CA ASN A 246 -16.29 8.24 7.44
C ASN A 246 -16.71 9.68 7.72
N ASN A 247 -16.08 10.34 8.70
CA ASN A 247 -16.43 11.71 9.10
C ASN A 247 -15.60 12.77 8.39
N ALA A 248 -14.68 12.41 7.49
CA ALA A 248 -13.93 13.37 6.71
C ALA A 248 -14.81 14.09 5.67
N LEU A 249 -14.37 15.28 5.24
CA LEU A 249 -14.85 15.93 4.01
C LEU A 249 -14.29 15.20 2.78
N ALA A 250 -13.00 14.92 2.79
CA ALA A 250 -12.30 14.14 1.78
C ALA A 250 -11.06 13.49 2.42
N CYS A 251 -10.48 12.52 1.75
CA CYS A 251 -9.25 11.88 2.20
C CYS A 251 -8.07 12.30 1.33
N ALA A 252 -6.86 12.21 1.85
CA ALA A 252 -5.64 12.46 1.10
C ALA A 252 -4.66 11.30 1.26
N TYR A 253 -4.08 10.87 0.14
CA TYR A 253 -3.03 9.87 0.12
C TYR A 253 -2.05 10.17 -1.02
N LEU A 254 -0.83 10.55 -0.65
CA LEU A 254 0.19 11.06 -1.57
C LEU A 254 1.42 10.14 -1.64
N PRO A 255 1.27 8.82 -1.83
CA PRO A 255 2.43 7.94 -1.90
C PRO A 255 3.29 8.28 -3.13
N PHE A 256 4.58 7.94 -3.08
CA PHE A 256 5.40 7.85 -4.28
C PHE A 256 5.28 6.45 -4.90
N ALA A 257 4.89 6.38 -6.17
CA ALA A 257 4.85 5.16 -6.98
C ALA A 257 4.29 3.95 -6.22
N GLU A 258 3.05 4.05 -5.73
CA GLU A 258 2.40 2.97 -4.99
C GLU A 258 2.09 1.78 -5.91
N ASP A 259 2.34 0.57 -5.40
CA ASP A 259 2.16 -0.69 -6.12
C ASP A 259 0.73 -1.25 -6.05
N SER A 260 -0.19 -0.50 -5.46
CA SER A 260 -1.59 -0.86 -5.25
C SER A 260 -2.43 0.41 -5.12
N TYR A 261 -3.74 0.28 -4.97
CA TYR A 261 -4.58 1.44 -4.64
C TYR A 261 -4.34 1.98 -3.23
N GLY A 262 -3.74 1.19 -2.33
CA GLY A 262 -3.54 1.56 -0.94
C GLY A 262 -4.84 1.54 -0.13
N TYR A 263 -4.76 1.06 1.11
CA TYR A 263 -5.93 0.97 1.98
C TYR A 263 -6.61 2.33 2.19
N VAL A 264 -5.85 3.39 2.41
CA VAL A 264 -6.42 4.75 2.61
C VAL A 264 -7.33 5.17 1.45
N THR A 265 -6.94 4.90 0.21
CA THR A 265 -7.75 5.22 -0.98
C THR A 265 -8.99 4.33 -1.08
N MET A 266 -8.83 3.02 -0.89
CA MET A 266 -9.95 2.06 -0.96
C MET A 266 -10.98 2.35 0.13
N GLU A 267 -10.52 2.62 1.34
CA GLU A 267 -11.32 3.02 2.50
C GLU A 267 -12.09 4.32 2.23
N ALA A 268 -11.43 5.33 1.64
CA ALA A 268 -12.07 6.58 1.25
C ALA A 268 -13.15 6.36 0.18
N CYS A 269 -12.87 5.57 -0.86
CA CYS A 269 -13.85 5.24 -1.89
C CYS A 269 -15.05 4.49 -1.29
N GLN A 270 -14.80 3.50 -0.43
CA GLN A 270 -15.87 2.77 0.25
C GLN A 270 -16.72 3.72 1.13
N ALA A 271 -16.07 4.67 1.83
CA ALA A 271 -16.73 5.70 2.64
C ALA A 271 -17.32 6.88 1.85
N ARG A 272 -17.39 6.80 0.52
CA ARG A 272 -17.91 7.89 -0.35
C ARG A 272 -17.17 9.22 -0.13
N LYS A 273 -15.85 9.19 0.04
CA LYS A 273 -15.00 10.37 0.21
C LYS A 273 -14.17 10.60 -1.04
N ALA A 274 -14.15 11.85 -1.49
CA ALA A 274 -13.24 12.25 -2.55
C ALA A 274 -11.79 12.06 -2.08
N VAL A 275 -10.89 11.77 -3.02
CA VAL A 275 -9.47 11.54 -2.69
C VAL A 275 -8.59 12.62 -3.33
N ILE A 276 -7.69 13.19 -2.53
CA ILE A 276 -6.58 14.02 -3.03
C ILE A 276 -5.35 13.12 -3.14
N THR A 277 -4.76 13.07 -4.32
CA THR A 277 -3.52 12.34 -4.60
C THR A 277 -2.63 13.14 -5.57
N VAL A 278 -1.41 12.66 -5.83
CA VAL A 278 -0.46 13.32 -6.75
C VAL A 278 -0.19 12.49 -8.00
N THR A 279 0.28 13.13 -9.07
CA THR A 279 0.50 12.53 -10.40
C THR A 279 1.47 11.36 -10.39
N ASP A 280 2.42 11.34 -9.46
CA ASP A 280 3.41 10.26 -9.32
C ASP A 280 3.02 9.21 -8.27
N SER A 281 1.75 9.13 -7.86
CA SER A 281 1.27 8.17 -6.86
C SER A 281 1.11 6.72 -7.34
N GLY A 282 1.47 6.41 -8.59
CA GLY A 282 1.42 5.05 -9.13
C GLY A 282 -0.02 4.58 -9.36
N ASP A 283 -0.35 3.36 -8.91
CA ASP A 283 -1.63 2.70 -9.18
C ASP A 283 -2.86 3.53 -8.76
N LEU A 284 -2.75 4.42 -7.77
CA LEU A 284 -3.85 5.29 -7.34
C LEU A 284 -4.46 6.08 -8.50
N THR A 285 -3.64 6.47 -9.47
CA THR A 285 -4.05 7.30 -10.62
C THR A 285 -4.94 6.55 -11.62
N GLU A 286 -5.03 5.22 -11.52
CA GLU A 286 -6.04 4.44 -12.27
C GLU A 286 -7.40 4.40 -11.57
N LEU A 287 -7.43 4.61 -10.26
CA LEU A 287 -8.67 4.59 -9.46
C LEU A 287 -9.25 6.00 -9.33
N ILE A 288 -8.39 7.00 -9.16
CA ILE A 288 -8.76 8.39 -8.93
C ILE A 288 -8.38 9.20 -10.16
N HIS A 289 -9.38 9.73 -10.87
CA HIS A 289 -9.19 10.63 -12.00
C HIS A 289 -9.51 12.07 -11.58
N ASP A 290 -8.68 13.02 -12.01
CA ASP A 290 -8.81 14.43 -11.62
C ASP A 290 -10.21 14.98 -11.98
N GLY A 291 -10.84 15.63 -11.00
CA GLY A 291 -12.16 16.23 -11.16
C GLY A 291 -13.33 15.25 -11.16
N VAL A 292 -13.08 13.94 -11.08
CA VAL A 292 -14.13 12.90 -11.13
C VAL A 292 -14.31 12.23 -9.77
N GLN A 293 -13.35 11.39 -9.32
CA GLN A 293 -13.39 10.75 -8.00
C GLN A 293 -12.66 11.58 -6.92
N GLY A 294 -11.99 12.66 -7.33
CA GLY A 294 -11.13 13.43 -6.46
C GLY A 294 -10.28 14.44 -7.22
N ARG A 295 -9.09 14.72 -6.69
CA ARG A 295 -8.09 15.58 -7.33
C ARG A 295 -6.79 14.83 -7.49
N VAL A 296 -6.22 14.88 -8.69
CA VAL A 296 -4.88 14.40 -8.99
C VAL A 296 -4.09 15.60 -9.46
N VAL A 297 -3.08 16.00 -8.68
CA VAL A 297 -2.31 17.22 -8.91
C VAL A 297 -0.81 16.92 -8.95
N GLU A 298 0.00 17.84 -9.45
CA GLU A 298 1.46 17.70 -9.34
C GLU A 298 1.89 17.69 -7.86
N ASP A 299 3.02 17.03 -7.54
CA ASP A 299 3.65 17.06 -6.19
C ASP A 299 4.30 18.43 -5.90
N GLU A 300 3.51 19.48 -6.05
CA GLU A 300 3.86 20.88 -5.81
C GLU A 300 2.97 21.43 -4.70
N THR A 301 3.59 22.06 -3.69
CA THR A 301 2.89 22.52 -2.48
C THR A 301 1.70 23.43 -2.80
N SER A 302 1.82 24.30 -3.81
CA SER A 302 0.73 25.20 -4.24
C SER A 302 -0.43 24.47 -4.88
N GLU A 303 -0.16 23.41 -5.65
CA GLU A 303 -1.20 22.61 -6.31
C GLU A 303 -1.97 21.77 -5.29
N ILE A 304 -1.26 21.19 -4.32
CA ILE A 304 -1.87 20.46 -3.20
C ILE A 304 -2.73 21.42 -2.36
N ALA A 305 -2.24 22.63 -2.07
CA ALA A 305 -3.01 23.66 -1.34
C ALA A 305 -4.28 24.07 -2.10
N SER A 306 -4.16 24.30 -3.41
CA SER A 306 -5.29 24.61 -4.29
C SER A 306 -6.34 23.50 -4.28
N ALA A 307 -5.92 22.23 -4.36
CA ALA A 307 -6.82 21.08 -4.28
C ALA A 307 -7.55 21.00 -2.93
N ILE A 308 -6.84 21.21 -1.82
CA ILE A 308 -7.44 21.25 -0.47
C ILE A 308 -8.46 22.39 -0.40
N SER A 309 -8.07 23.62 -0.73
CA SER A 309 -8.96 24.78 -0.63
C SER A 309 -10.20 24.63 -1.52
N GLY A 310 -10.04 24.12 -2.75
CA GLY A 310 -11.14 23.84 -3.67
C GLY A 310 -12.17 22.86 -3.10
N MET A 311 -11.71 21.82 -2.39
CA MET A 311 -12.59 20.84 -1.73
C MET A 311 -13.43 21.47 -0.61
N PHE A 312 -12.88 22.42 0.14
CA PHE A 312 -13.63 23.16 1.17
C PHE A 312 -14.53 24.23 0.57
N ALA A 313 -14.08 24.96 -0.45
CA ALA A 313 -14.83 26.02 -1.09
C ALA A 313 -16.09 25.50 -1.80
N ASN A 314 -16.02 24.30 -2.39
CA ASN A 314 -17.16 23.67 -3.06
C ASN A 314 -17.49 22.29 -2.48
N ARG A 315 -18.01 22.29 -1.24
CA ARG A 315 -18.38 21.06 -0.52
C ARG A 315 -19.37 20.19 -1.30
N ALA A 316 -20.32 20.79 -2.02
CA ALA A 316 -21.28 20.04 -2.83
C ALA A 316 -20.56 19.21 -3.90
N ARG A 317 -19.63 19.83 -4.63
CA ARG A 317 -18.81 19.13 -5.62
C ARG A 317 -17.92 18.06 -5.00
N THR A 318 -17.35 18.32 -3.83
CA THR A 318 -16.55 17.33 -3.08
C THR A 318 -17.36 16.08 -2.74
N ILE A 319 -18.61 16.26 -2.30
CA ILE A 319 -19.53 15.15 -1.99
C ILE A 319 -19.87 14.35 -3.26
N GLU A 320 -20.13 15.04 -4.38
CA GLU A 320 -20.37 14.38 -5.68
C GLU A 320 -19.17 13.53 -6.11
N MET A 321 -17.95 14.05 -5.97
CA MET A 321 -16.73 13.29 -6.27
C MET A 321 -16.58 12.06 -5.37
N GLY A 322 -16.91 12.19 -4.08
CA GLY A 322 -16.89 11.07 -3.15
C GLY A 322 -17.89 9.97 -3.51
N GLN A 323 -19.09 10.34 -3.96
CA GLN A 323 -20.05 9.36 -4.48
C GLN A 323 -19.53 8.69 -5.76
N ALA A 324 -18.95 9.46 -6.69
CA ALA A 324 -18.34 8.90 -7.89
C ALA A 324 -17.17 7.94 -7.58
N ALA A 325 -16.38 8.22 -6.53
CA ALA A 325 -15.33 7.34 -6.04
C ALA A 325 -15.89 5.98 -5.57
N HIS A 326 -17.00 6.01 -4.81
CA HIS A 326 -17.68 4.81 -4.36
C HIS A 326 -18.26 3.98 -5.51
N ASP A 327 -18.97 4.64 -6.43
CA ASP A 327 -19.60 3.98 -7.58
C ASP A 327 -18.53 3.33 -8.48
N HIS A 328 -17.41 4.04 -8.70
CA HIS A 328 -16.30 3.49 -9.47
C HIS A 328 -15.67 2.28 -8.76
N TRP A 329 -15.31 2.41 -7.48
CA TRP A 329 -14.71 1.34 -6.67
C TRP A 329 -15.57 0.07 -6.63
N THR A 330 -16.86 0.22 -6.31
CA THR A 330 -17.79 -0.93 -6.25
C THR A 330 -18.03 -1.55 -7.63
N GLY A 331 -18.05 -0.72 -8.69
CA GLY A 331 -18.15 -1.18 -10.07
C GLY A 331 -16.98 -2.04 -10.55
N MET A 332 -15.81 -1.94 -9.91
CA MET A 332 -14.64 -2.78 -10.23
C MET A 332 -14.81 -4.24 -9.77
N ASN A 333 -15.76 -4.52 -8.87
CA ASN A 333 -16.06 -5.85 -8.34
C ASN A 333 -14.81 -6.59 -7.79
N ILE A 334 -13.92 -5.88 -7.11
CA ILE A 334 -12.74 -6.44 -6.44
C ILE A 334 -13.19 -7.05 -5.11
N ASN A 335 -13.23 -8.38 -5.03
CA ASN A 335 -13.78 -9.07 -3.86
C ASN A 335 -13.00 -10.35 -3.50
N TRP A 336 -13.11 -10.76 -2.24
CA TRP A 336 -12.41 -11.93 -1.72
C TRP A 336 -12.83 -13.26 -2.36
N THR A 337 -14.09 -13.40 -2.79
CA THR A 337 -14.57 -14.63 -3.43
C THR A 337 -13.80 -14.90 -4.72
N ALA A 338 -13.74 -13.90 -5.61
CA ALA A 338 -13.01 -14.00 -6.87
C ALA A 338 -11.49 -14.19 -6.64
N THR A 339 -10.92 -13.52 -5.63
CA THR A 339 -9.52 -13.67 -5.25
C THR A 339 -9.20 -15.09 -4.79
N VAL A 340 -10.00 -15.66 -3.89
CA VAL A 340 -9.80 -17.04 -3.42
C VAL A 340 -9.96 -18.02 -4.56
N GLU A 341 -10.96 -17.88 -5.42
CA GLU A 341 -11.13 -18.73 -6.59
C GLU A 341 -9.91 -18.67 -7.52
N ALA A 342 -9.40 -17.48 -7.83
CA ALA A 342 -8.26 -17.31 -8.72
C ALA A 342 -6.99 -18.00 -8.18
N LEU A 343 -6.75 -17.93 -6.87
CA LEU A 343 -5.56 -18.47 -6.22
C LEU A 343 -5.64 -19.98 -5.94
N THR A 344 -6.84 -20.56 -5.99
CA THR A 344 -7.09 -21.98 -5.66
C THR A 344 -7.40 -22.87 -6.85
N ARG A 345 -7.45 -22.32 -8.07
CA ARG A 345 -7.67 -23.07 -9.32
C ARG A 345 -6.54 -24.01 -9.73
#